data_AF-A0A956P9V6-F1
#
_entry.id   AF-A0A956P9V6-F1
#
_cell.length_a   1.000
_cell.length_b   1.000
_cell.length_c   1.000
_cell.angle_alpha   90.00
_cell.angle_beta   90.00
_cell.angle_gamma   90.00
#
_symmetry.space_group_name_H-M   'P 1'
#
loop_
_entity.id
_entity.type
_entity.pdbx_description
1 polymer ?
#
loop_
_entity_poly.entity_id
_entity_poly.type
_entity_poly.pdbx_seq_one_letter_code
_entity_poly.pdbx_strand_id
1 'polypeptide(L)'
;MRVNASMIGPTALEGDLRRLLDGLDGWGTFQPISVRFTSRIDVADLAARHQENVDFSDDAVFVINIDPSSPEFGEAAMLDMGRGNFPLNLQDVSRDQYFRQDPRGMATNLLLESVSEDVNGNGVLDPGEDTDFDGVLDRPNILNPVTRRQCTAAEAGTPECSSLDHLVDFYEFETDTLILRPVVGLNEKTRYAVVLTKRLRGIDGEPVRSPFATINHARQNDALAALPQVLGRYGLTIDDVAFAWSFTTQSVTDELKLVVDGINGEGPFSWITDEVPPELSNIADFEVPALGLGNPRIVKFSEIDDLLNIAALLLFIGFGVTDFADIPAQVTALLDGYKSLDYL
;
A
#
# COMPACT_ATOMS: atom_id res chain seq x y z
N MET A 1 -4.08 2.08 -19.17
CA MET A 1 -3.68 3.45 -18.74
C MET A 1 -2.48 3.29 -17.82
N ARG A 2 -1.38 4.01 -18.06
CA ARG A 2 -0.17 4.01 -17.21
C ARG A 2 -0.14 5.26 -16.34
N VAL A 3 0.69 5.27 -15.30
CA VAL A 3 0.94 6.48 -14.51
C VAL A 3 1.55 7.54 -15.43
N ASN A 4 1.01 8.75 -15.38
CA ASN A 4 1.50 9.88 -16.18
C ASN A 4 1.58 11.08 -15.25
N ALA A 5 2.80 11.41 -14.84
CA ALA A 5 3.06 12.44 -13.84
C ALA A 5 3.47 13.74 -14.54
N SER A 6 2.90 14.87 -14.12
CA SER A 6 3.42 16.17 -14.54
C SER A 6 4.89 16.27 -14.10
N MET A 7 5.81 16.51 -15.04
CA MET A 7 7.25 16.63 -14.75
C MET A 7 7.64 17.98 -14.12
N ILE A 8 6.70 18.93 -14.03
CA ILE A 8 6.94 20.22 -13.39
C ILE A 8 6.80 20.04 -11.88
N GLY A 9 7.91 20.16 -11.16
CA GLY A 9 7.96 20.24 -9.70
C GLY A 9 8.52 21.59 -9.24
N PRO A 10 8.02 22.18 -8.14
CA PRO A 10 8.59 23.39 -7.52
C PRO A 10 10.01 23.20 -6.98
N THR A 11 10.45 21.96 -6.78
CA THR A 11 11.83 21.63 -6.36
C THR A 11 12.47 20.62 -7.32
N ALA A 12 13.81 20.56 -7.33
CA ALA A 12 14.55 19.58 -8.11
C ALA A 12 14.23 18.14 -7.66
N LEU A 13 14.19 17.88 -6.35
CA LEU A 13 13.82 16.58 -5.78
C LEU A 13 12.43 16.12 -6.27
N GLU A 14 11.45 17.03 -6.25
CA GLU A 14 10.11 16.70 -6.71
C GLU A 14 10.07 16.46 -8.23
N GLY A 15 10.81 17.25 -9.01
CA GLY A 15 10.97 17.04 -10.44
C GLY A 15 11.60 15.68 -10.77
N ASP A 16 12.60 15.25 -10.01
CA ASP A 16 13.26 13.95 -10.17
C ASP A 16 12.32 12.80 -9.83
N LEU A 17 11.60 12.90 -8.70
CA LEU A 17 10.60 11.92 -8.32
C LEU A 17 9.50 11.79 -9.38
N ARG A 18 8.98 12.90 -9.90
CA ARG A 18 7.97 12.92 -10.97
C ARG A 18 8.47 12.25 -12.25
N ARG A 19 9.75 12.42 -12.61
CA ARG A 19 10.36 11.73 -13.76
C ARG A 19 10.46 10.22 -13.54
N LEU A 20 10.84 9.79 -12.34
CA LEU A 20 10.87 8.35 -12.01
C LEU A 20 9.46 7.76 -12.06
N LEU A 21 8.46 8.46 -11.52
CA LEU A 21 7.06 8.04 -11.58
C LEU A 21 6.51 7.97 -13.02
N ASP A 22 6.87 8.90 -13.90
CA ASP A 22 6.50 8.84 -15.32
C ASP A 22 7.21 7.70 -16.08
N GLY A 23 8.32 7.19 -15.55
CA GLY A 23 9.03 6.03 -16.06
C GLY A 23 8.32 4.70 -15.81
N LEU A 24 7.31 4.66 -14.92
CA LEU A 24 6.55 3.45 -14.65
C LEU A 24 5.70 3.07 -15.88
N ASP A 25 5.81 1.82 -16.31
CA ASP A 25 5.14 1.30 -17.51
C ASP A 25 3.71 0.79 -17.22
N GLY A 26 3.34 0.69 -15.94
CA GLY A 26 1.99 0.34 -15.49
C GLY A 26 1.75 0.59 -14.01
N TRP A 27 0.70 -0.03 -13.47
CA TRP A 27 0.32 0.00 -12.06
C TRP A 27 0.80 -1.25 -11.32
N GLY A 28 0.88 -1.17 -9.98
CA GLY A 28 1.26 -2.33 -9.17
C GLY A 28 0.29 -3.51 -9.33
N THR A 29 0.82 -4.73 -9.34
CA THR A 29 0.03 -5.97 -9.46
C THR A 29 -0.75 -6.32 -8.19
N PHE A 30 -0.42 -5.70 -7.07
CA PHE A 30 -1.01 -5.94 -5.75
C PHE A 30 -1.46 -4.64 -5.07
N GLN A 31 -1.47 -3.54 -5.81
CA GLN A 31 -1.77 -2.23 -5.26
C GLN A 31 -3.27 -2.14 -4.91
N PRO A 32 -3.63 -1.58 -3.73
CA PRO A 32 -5.02 -1.28 -3.43
C PRO A 32 -5.64 -0.32 -4.47
N ILE A 33 -6.90 -0.55 -4.80
CA ILE A 33 -7.68 0.30 -5.69
C ILE A 33 -8.69 1.05 -4.83
N SER A 34 -8.53 2.37 -4.74
CA SER A 34 -9.41 3.22 -3.94
C SER A 34 -10.39 4.00 -4.82
N VAL A 35 -11.65 4.05 -4.39
CA VAL A 35 -12.75 4.71 -5.10
C VAL A 35 -13.50 5.60 -4.12
N ARG A 36 -13.38 6.91 -4.31
CA ARG A 36 -14.11 7.90 -3.52
C ARG A 36 -15.51 8.13 -4.09
N PHE A 37 -16.49 8.23 -3.20
CA PHE A 37 -17.86 8.61 -3.52
C PHE A 37 -18.18 10.01 -3.00
N THR A 38 -19.21 10.64 -3.56
CA THR A 38 -19.71 11.94 -3.06
C THR A 38 -20.58 11.81 -1.81
N SER A 39 -20.97 10.58 -1.49
CA SER A 39 -21.82 10.23 -0.36
C SER A 39 -21.64 8.75 -0.02
N ARG A 40 -21.93 8.41 1.24
CA ARG A 40 -21.83 7.06 1.78
C ARG A 40 -22.60 6.00 0.98
N ILE A 41 -21.93 4.87 0.75
CA ILE A 41 -22.51 3.64 0.19
C ILE A 41 -23.15 2.78 1.28
N ASP A 42 -24.04 1.87 0.91
CA ASP A 42 -24.55 0.84 1.83
C ASP A 42 -23.46 -0.23 2.05
N VAL A 43 -22.58 0.04 3.02
CA VAL A 43 -21.46 -0.83 3.37
C VAL A 43 -21.95 -2.19 3.90
N ALA A 44 -23.13 -2.24 4.52
CA ALA A 44 -23.70 -3.48 5.05
C ALA A 44 -24.21 -4.39 3.91
N ASP A 45 -24.94 -3.85 2.93
CA ASP A 45 -25.32 -4.61 1.72
C ASP A 45 -24.07 -5.07 0.95
N LEU A 46 -23.05 -4.20 0.84
CA LEU A 46 -21.80 -4.55 0.18
C LEU A 46 -21.06 -5.71 0.88
N ALA A 47 -20.97 -5.66 2.22
CA ALA A 47 -20.37 -6.72 3.02
C ALA A 47 -21.14 -8.04 2.86
N ALA A 48 -22.48 -8.01 2.91
CA ALA A 48 -23.30 -9.20 2.72
C ALA A 48 -23.04 -9.88 1.36
N ARG A 49 -22.87 -9.10 0.29
CA ARG A 49 -22.58 -9.62 -1.06
C ARG A 49 -21.19 -10.25 -1.17
N HIS A 50 -20.16 -9.61 -0.63
CA HIS A 50 -18.76 -10.00 -0.86
C HIS A 50 -18.17 -10.90 0.24
N GLN A 51 -18.66 -10.81 1.47
CA GLN A 51 -18.10 -11.53 2.63
C GLN A 51 -18.91 -12.77 2.98
N GLU A 52 -20.24 -12.67 2.98
CA GLU A 52 -21.13 -13.75 3.44
C GLU A 52 -21.49 -14.74 2.32
N ASN A 53 -21.30 -14.34 1.06
CA ASN A 53 -21.54 -15.14 -0.13
C ASN A 53 -20.23 -15.45 -0.88
N VAL A 54 -20.17 -16.57 -1.59
CA VAL A 54 -19.04 -16.98 -2.46
C VAL A 54 -19.41 -16.97 -3.95
N ASP A 55 -20.64 -16.56 -4.27
CA ASP A 55 -21.13 -16.42 -5.63
C ASP A 55 -20.74 -15.05 -6.23
N PHE A 56 -19.67 -15.06 -7.03
CA PHE A 56 -19.19 -13.90 -7.78
C PHE A 56 -20.26 -13.26 -8.66
N SER A 57 -21.33 -13.97 -9.04
CA SER A 57 -22.39 -13.39 -9.88
C SER A 57 -23.27 -12.38 -9.13
N ASP A 58 -23.25 -12.37 -7.79
CA ASP A 58 -23.98 -11.40 -6.94
C ASP A 58 -23.10 -10.22 -6.47
N ASP A 59 -21.79 -10.26 -6.77
CA ASP A 59 -20.87 -9.21 -6.39
C ASP A 59 -21.26 -7.86 -7.00
N ALA A 60 -21.01 -6.80 -6.23
CA ALA A 60 -21.29 -5.43 -6.63
C ALA A 60 -20.14 -4.76 -7.41
N VAL A 61 -18.91 -5.27 -7.26
CA VAL A 61 -17.66 -4.67 -7.75
C VAL A 61 -16.74 -5.75 -8.27
N PHE A 62 -16.09 -5.50 -9.42
CA PHE A 62 -15.20 -6.47 -10.06
C PHE A 62 -13.92 -5.81 -10.52
N VAL A 63 -12.83 -6.60 -10.55
CA VAL A 63 -11.61 -6.29 -11.30
C VAL A 63 -11.41 -7.41 -12.30
N ILE A 64 -11.70 -7.17 -13.58
CA ILE A 64 -11.76 -8.21 -14.61
C ILE A 64 -10.59 -8.05 -15.57
N ASN A 65 -9.88 -9.16 -15.86
CA ASN A 65 -8.90 -9.20 -16.94
C ASN A 65 -9.61 -9.03 -18.28
N ILE A 66 -9.32 -7.95 -18.98
CA ILE A 66 -9.90 -7.62 -20.28
C ILE A 66 -8.86 -7.59 -21.40
N ASP A 67 -7.71 -8.21 -21.18
CA ASP A 67 -6.65 -8.34 -22.19
C ASP A 67 -6.87 -9.61 -23.04
N PRO A 68 -7.24 -9.49 -24.33
CA PRO A 68 -7.50 -10.66 -25.17
C PRO A 68 -6.26 -11.52 -25.43
N SER A 69 -5.05 -11.00 -25.18
CA SER A 69 -3.80 -11.75 -25.30
C SER A 69 -3.44 -12.55 -24.04
N SER A 70 -4.10 -12.26 -22.91
CA SER A 70 -3.86 -12.94 -21.66
C SER A 70 -4.51 -14.33 -21.65
N PRO A 71 -3.84 -15.37 -21.11
CA PRO A 71 -4.45 -16.69 -20.94
C PRO A 71 -5.66 -16.67 -19.99
N GLU A 72 -5.76 -15.66 -19.13
CA GLU A 72 -6.83 -15.49 -18.13
C GLU A 72 -7.86 -14.44 -18.57
N PHE A 73 -8.03 -14.24 -19.88
CA PHE A 73 -9.00 -13.29 -20.41
C PHE A 73 -10.43 -13.59 -19.92
N GLY A 74 -11.02 -12.57 -19.27
CA GLY A 74 -12.36 -12.62 -18.68
C GLY A 74 -12.42 -13.13 -17.24
N GLU A 75 -11.30 -13.52 -16.64
CA GLU A 75 -11.23 -13.88 -15.22
C GLU A 75 -11.28 -12.64 -14.33
N ALA A 76 -12.04 -12.71 -13.24
CA ALA A 76 -12.13 -11.67 -12.23
C ALA A 76 -11.13 -11.97 -11.12
N ALA A 77 -10.42 -10.94 -10.68
CA ALA A 77 -9.55 -11.03 -9.53
C ALA A 77 -10.37 -11.21 -8.25
N MET A 78 -9.89 -12.07 -7.36
CA MET A 78 -10.42 -12.17 -6.01
C MET A 78 -10.06 -10.89 -5.25
N LEU A 79 -11.06 -10.24 -4.66
CA LEU A 79 -10.88 -9.01 -3.88
C LEU A 79 -11.10 -9.29 -2.40
N ASP A 80 -10.20 -8.77 -1.57
CA ASP A 80 -10.43 -8.67 -0.14
C ASP A 80 -11.24 -7.42 0.13
N MET A 81 -12.45 -7.63 0.66
CA MET A 81 -13.37 -6.58 1.08
C MET A 81 -13.84 -6.89 2.50
N GLY A 82 -12.89 -7.07 3.42
CA GLY A 82 -13.15 -7.36 4.83
C GLY A 82 -13.28 -8.85 5.17
N ARG A 83 -12.64 -9.75 4.41
CA ARG A 83 -12.54 -11.18 4.76
C ARG A 83 -11.29 -11.50 5.59
N GLY A 84 -10.48 -10.49 5.92
CA GLY A 84 -9.31 -10.63 6.77
C GLY A 84 -8.09 -11.20 6.06
N ASN A 85 -7.98 -11.06 4.74
CA ASN A 85 -6.74 -11.40 4.02
C ASN A 85 -5.66 -10.33 4.24
N PHE A 86 -6.07 -9.08 4.48
CA PHE A 86 -5.20 -7.96 4.84
C PHE A 86 -5.60 -7.31 6.17
N PRO A 87 -5.45 -8.02 7.30
CA PRO A 87 -5.80 -7.50 8.61
C PRO A 87 -5.04 -6.20 8.90
N LEU A 88 -5.76 -5.17 9.33
CA LEU A 88 -5.18 -3.89 9.76
C LEU A 88 -4.97 -3.81 11.27
N ASN A 89 -5.44 -4.80 12.02
CA ASN A 89 -5.35 -4.80 13.46
C ASN A 89 -3.93 -5.05 13.97
N LEU A 90 -3.55 -4.31 15.00
CA LEU A 90 -2.34 -4.55 15.78
C LEU A 90 -2.56 -5.77 16.68
N GLN A 91 -1.58 -6.69 16.69
CA GLN A 91 -1.65 -7.91 17.49
C GLN A 91 -1.49 -7.66 18.99
N ASP A 92 -0.78 -6.60 19.36
CA ASP A 92 -0.57 -6.21 20.74
C ASP A 92 -0.89 -4.72 20.88
N VAL A 93 -1.90 -4.42 21.70
CA VAL A 93 -2.33 -3.06 22.05
C VAL A 93 -2.01 -2.75 23.52
N SER A 94 -0.99 -3.40 24.07
CA SER A 94 -0.55 -3.14 25.43
C SER A 94 -0.22 -1.65 25.60
N ARG A 95 -0.67 -1.09 26.73
CA ARG A 95 -0.55 0.34 27.11
C ARG A 95 0.87 0.90 27.08
N ASP A 96 1.88 0.04 26.94
CA ASP A 96 3.29 0.42 26.97
C ASP A 96 3.86 0.68 25.56
N GLN A 97 3.10 0.43 24.48
CA GLN A 97 3.54 0.74 23.10
C GLN A 97 3.34 2.21 22.71
N TYR A 98 2.43 2.92 23.38
CA TYR A 98 2.12 4.31 23.13
C TYR A 98 2.58 5.19 24.30
N PHE A 99 2.83 6.47 24.03
CA PHE A 99 3.11 7.43 25.10
C PHE A 99 1.90 7.52 26.05
N ARG A 100 2.16 7.70 27.35
CA ARG A 100 1.09 7.75 28.38
C ARG A 100 0.01 8.81 28.10
N GLN A 101 0.35 9.87 27.37
CA GLN A 101 -0.56 10.96 27.00
C GLN A 101 -0.99 10.93 25.53
N ASP A 102 -0.73 9.86 24.80
CA ASP A 102 -1.18 9.72 23.42
C ASP A 102 -2.71 9.59 23.39
N PRO A 103 -3.45 10.49 22.70
CA PRO A 103 -4.91 10.39 22.58
C PRO A 103 -5.35 9.10 21.88
N ARG A 104 -4.46 8.49 21.08
CA ARG A 104 -4.66 7.22 20.38
C ARG A 104 -3.98 6.04 21.08
N GLY A 105 -3.63 6.16 22.36
CA GLY A 105 -2.98 5.10 23.14
C GLY A 105 -3.80 3.80 23.33
N MET A 106 -5.02 3.75 22.78
CA MET A 106 -5.89 2.56 22.73
C MET A 106 -6.26 2.15 21.30
N ALA A 107 -5.65 2.76 20.29
CA ALA A 107 -5.91 2.45 18.89
C ALA A 107 -5.53 1.00 18.59
N THR A 108 -6.43 0.29 17.90
CA THR A 108 -6.19 -1.09 17.49
C THR A 108 -5.64 -1.21 16.08
N ASN A 109 -5.43 -0.09 15.40
CA ASN A 109 -4.88 -0.01 14.05
C ASN A 109 -4.20 1.36 13.85
N LEU A 110 -3.35 1.49 12.83
CA LEU A 110 -2.60 2.73 12.54
C LEU A 110 -3.06 3.47 11.27
N LEU A 111 -3.99 2.90 10.50
CA LEU A 111 -4.34 3.40 9.18
C LEU A 111 -5.68 4.12 9.11
N LEU A 112 -6.61 3.76 9.99
CA LEU A 112 -8.00 4.17 9.99
C LEU A 112 -8.35 4.69 11.38
N GLU A 113 -9.18 5.72 11.41
CA GLU A 113 -9.56 6.34 12.67
C GLU A 113 -10.31 5.36 13.58
N SER A 114 -9.99 5.39 14.87
CA SER A 114 -10.47 4.45 15.89
C SER A 114 -11.12 5.12 17.10
N VAL A 115 -10.96 6.43 17.20
CA VAL A 115 -11.43 7.32 18.26
C VAL A 115 -12.52 8.22 17.70
N SER A 116 -13.48 8.56 18.56
CA SER A 116 -14.52 9.53 18.24
C SER A 116 -14.13 10.86 18.87
N GLU A 117 -14.08 11.91 18.06
CA GLU A 117 -13.81 13.26 18.53
C GLU A 117 -15.07 14.00 18.95
N ASP A 118 -16.25 13.54 18.52
CA ASP A 118 -17.55 14.07 18.94
C ASP A 118 -17.86 13.69 20.40
N VAL A 119 -17.15 14.32 21.35
CA VAL A 119 -17.21 14.02 22.78
C VAL A 119 -18.60 14.30 23.33
N ASN A 120 -19.26 15.34 22.82
CA ASN A 120 -20.57 15.76 23.31
C ASN A 120 -21.76 15.26 22.45
N GLY A 121 -21.50 14.62 21.31
CA GLY A 121 -22.51 13.97 20.48
C GLY A 121 -23.39 14.93 19.68
N ASN A 122 -22.95 16.17 19.46
CA ASN A 122 -23.71 17.16 18.70
C ASN A 122 -23.41 17.12 17.19
N GLY A 123 -22.43 16.32 16.77
CA GLY A 123 -22.03 16.18 15.37
C GLY A 123 -21.32 17.41 14.79
N VAL A 124 -20.77 18.28 15.64
CA VAL A 124 -20.04 19.50 15.27
C VAL A 124 -18.67 19.45 15.93
N LEU A 125 -17.63 19.85 15.19
CA LEU A 125 -16.28 19.96 15.77
C LEU A 125 -16.21 21.15 16.73
N ASP A 126 -16.22 20.88 18.04
CA ASP A 126 -16.09 21.91 19.06
C ASP A 126 -14.61 22.18 19.44
N PRO A 127 -14.30 23.36 20.02
CA PRO A 127 -12.95 23.66 20.46
C PRO A 127 -12.41 22.63 21.47
N GLY A 128 -11.32 21.96 21.11
CA GLY A 128 -10.67 20.93 21.93
C GLY A 128 -11.13 19.49 21.64
N GLU A 129 -12.04 19.29 20.68
CA GLU A 129 -12.41 17.97 20.17
C GLU A 129 -11.47 17.50 19.05
N ASP A 130 -10.89 18.43 18.28
CA ASP A 130 -9.86 18.17 17.27
C ASP A 130 -8.54 17.76 17.95
N THR A 131 -8.36 16.45 18.13
CA THR A 131 -7.24 15.87 18.88
C THR A 131 -5.98 15.70 18.05
N ASP A 132 -6.09 15.79 16.72
CA ASP A 132 -5.00 15.55 15.78
C ASP A 132 -4.69 16.71 14.83
N PHE A 133 -5.51 17.77 14.90
CA PHE A 133 -5.36 19.05 14.23
C PHE A 133 -5.53 19.01 12.72
N ASP A 134 -6.33 18.09 12.19
CA ASP A 134 -6.67 18.04 10.76
C ASP A 134 -7.91 18.88 10.39
N GLY A 135 -8.68 19.33 11.40
CA GLY A 135 -9.86 20.17 11.25
C GLY A 135 -11.14 19.43 10.82
N VAL A 136 -11.16 18.11 10.91
CA VAL A 136 -12.31 17.24 10.66
C VAL A 136 -12.86 16.73 12.01
N LEU A 137 -14.15 16.36 12.05
CA LEU A 137 -14.72 15.70 13.22
C LEU A 137 -14.66 14.20 13.04
N ASP A 138 -13.70 13.58 13.71
CA ASP A 138 -13.42 12.17 13.54
C ASP A 138 -14.46 11.24 14.16
N ARG A 139 -14.65 10.11 13.47
CA ARG A 139 -15.49 9.00 13.92
C ARG A 139 -14.74 7.69 13.72
N PRO A 140 -14.88 6.72 14.64
CA PRO A 140 -14.26 5.42 14.49
C PRO A 140 -14.73 4.74 13.20
N ASN A 141 -13.80 4.13 12.46
CA ASN A 141 -14.03 3.51 11.17
C ASN A 141 -14.72 2.12 11.29
N ILE A 142 -15.93 2.12 11.85
CA ILE A 142 -16.73 0.94 12.18
C ILE A 142 -18.17 1.10 11.69
N LEU A 143 -18.85 0.00 11.32
CA LEU A 143 -20.22 0.03 10.76
C LEU A 143 -21.26 0.70 11.67
N ASN A 144 -21.14 0.55 12.99
CA ASN A 144 -22.07 1.12 13.96
C ASN A 144 -21.32 1.88 15.08
N PRO A 145 -20.95 3.14 14.84
CA PRO A 145 -20.21 3.94 15.82
C PRO A 145 -21.07 4.33 17.02
N VAL A 146 -22.40 4.41 16.85
CA VAL A 146 -23.35 4.95 17.85
C VAL A 146 -23.57 4.00 19.03
N THR A 147 -23.29 2.71 18.87
CA THR A 147 -23.49 1.73 19.96
C THR A 147 -22.32 1.65 20.96
N ARG A 148 -21.20 2.34 20.74
CA ARG A 148 -20.17 2.41 21.78
C ARG A 148 -20.49 3.54 22.76
N ARG A 149 -20.89 3.12 23.96
CA ARG A 149 -20.49 3.84 25.18
C ARG A 149 -18.99 4.14 25.06
N GLN A 150 -18.57 5.39 25.27
CA GLN A 150 -17.14 5.73 25.40
C GLN A 150 -16.52 4.78 26.43
N CYS A 151 -15.71 3.85 25.93
CA CYS A 151 -15.05 2.86 26.76
C CYS A 151 -13.95 3.55 27.54
N THR A 152 -13.94 3.39 28.85
CA THR A 152 -12.83 3.89 29.66
C THR A 152 -11.58 3.06 29.39
N ALA A 153 -10.40 3.61 29.68
CA ALA A 153 -9.17 2.86 29.54
C ALA A 153 -9.13 1.57 30.39
N ALA A 154 -9.97 1.45 31.42
CA ALA A 154 -10.12 0.24 32.22
C ALA A 154 -10.96 -0.86 31.55
N GLU A 155 -11.77 -0.51 30.55
CA GLU A 155 -12.65 -1.41 29.80
C GLU A 155 -12.02 -1.87 28.47
N ALA A 156 -10.80 -1.38 28.16
CA ALA A 156 -10.00 -1.77 27.01
C ALA A 156 -9.79 -3.30 26.96
N GLY A 157 -10.16 -3.94 25.85
CA GLY A 157 -9.99 -5.39 25.66
C GLY A 157 -11.16 -6.26 26.15
N THR A 158 -12.24 -5.67 26.69
CA THR A 158 -13.52 -6.41 26.84
C THR A 158 -14.16 -6.63 25.46
N PRO A 159 -14.93 -7.71 25.23
CA PRO A 159 -15.59 -7.96 23.93
C PRO A 159 -16.50 -6.80 23.45
N GLU A 160 -17.06 -6.06 24.40
CA GLU A 160 -17.92 -4.89 24.15
C GLU A 160 -17.11 -3.65 23.73
N CYS A 161 -15.82 -3.59 24.10
CA CYS A 161 -14.89 -2.49 23.83
C CYS A 161 -13.71 -2.87 22.94
N SER A 162 -13.63 -4.12 22.44
CA SER A 162 -12.64 -4.53 21.46
C SER A 162 -13.07 -4.04 20.07
N SER A 163 -12.42 -2.99 19.56
CA SER A 163 -12.57 -2.52 18.18
C SER A 163 -12.08 -3.48 17.11
N LEU A 164 -11.41 -4.56 17.53
CA LEU A 164 -10.82 -5.54 16.64
C LEU A 164 -11.87 -6.19 15.73
N ASP A 165 -13.03 -6.56 16.26
CA ASP A 165 -14.03 -7.33 15.50
C ASP A 165 -14.93 -6.44 14.61
N HIS A 166 -14.93 -5.13 14.82
CA HIS A 166 -15.87 -4.21 14.17
C HIS A 166 -15.20 -3.23 13.19
N LEU A 167 -13.87 -3.28 13.04
CA LEU A 167 -13.13 -2.45 12.10
C LEU A 167 -13.54 -2.77 10.67
N VAL A 168 -13.93 -1.74 9.93
CA VAL A 168 -14.17 -1.84 8.49
C VAL A 168 -12.86 -1.49 7.80
N ASP A 169 -12.19 -2.43 7.17
CA ASP A 169 -10.87 -2.23 6.54
C ASP A 169 -10.94 -1.99 5.02
N PHE A 170 -12.11 -2.20 4.42
CA PHE A 170 -12.38 -2.07 2.99
C PHE A 170 -13.18 -0.79 2.64
N TYR A 171 -13.55 0.02 3.63
CA TYR A 171 -14.23 1.30 3.42
C TYR A 171 -13.79 2.30 4.48
N GLU A 172 -13.39 3.50 4.04
CA GLU A 172 -12.98 4.61 4.89
C GLU A 172 -14.13 5.63 4.95
N PHE A 173 -14.70 5.83 6.15
CA PHE A 173 -15.95 6.53 6.39
C PHE A 173 -15.86 8.06 6.39
N GLU A 174 -14.67 8.62 6.64
CA GLU A 174 -14.45 10.07 6.70
C GLU A 174 -14.45 10.66 5.28
N THR A 175 -13.79 10.00 4.33
CA THR A 175 -13.67 10.43 2.94
C THR A 175 -14.67 9.78 1.99
N ASP A 176 -15.51 8.86 2.49
CA ASP A 176 -16.42 8.00 1.74
C ASP A 176 -15.69 7.20 0.63
N THR A 177 -14.59 6.52 1.01
CA THR A 177 -13.69 5.82 0.07
C THR A 177 -13.74 4.31 0.22
N LEU A 178 -14.14 3.61 -0.85
CA LEU A 178 -14.04 2.16 -0.97
C LEU A 178 -12.61 1.75 -1.32
N ILE A 179 -12.11 0.70 -0.66
CA ILE A 179 -10.77 0.15 -0.86
C ILE A 179 -10.90 -1.31 -1.29
N LEU A 180 -10.39 -1.62 -2.48
CA LEU A 180 -10.37 -2.97 -3.03
C LEU A 180 -8.93 -3.47 -3.04
N ARG A 181 -8.68 -4.70 -2.56
CA ARG A 181 -7.34 -5.29 -2.57
C ARG A 181 -7.35 -6.64 -3.28
N PRO A 182 -6.60 -6.83 -4.38
CA PRO A 182 -6.44 -8.16 -4.95
C PRO A 182 -5.84 -9.12 -3.91
N VAL A 183 -6.50 -10.26 -3.66
CA VAL A 183 -6.00 -11.30 -2.74
C VAL A 183 -4.76 -11.99 -3.32
N VAL A 184 -4.77 -12.18 -4.64
CA VAL A 184 -3.67 -12.73 -5.41
C VAL A 184 -3.16 -11.65 -6.37
N GLY A 185 -1.84 -11.58 -6.54
CA GLY A 185 -1.22 -10.66 -7.49
C GLY A 185 -1.80 -10.81 -8.88
N LEU A 186 -2.20 -9.68 -9.46
CA LEU A 186 -2.63 -9.60 -10.85
C LEU A 186 -1.47 -9.95 -11.78
N ASN A 187 -1.76 -10.53 -12.94
CA ASN A 187 -0.75 -10.74 -13.98
C ASN A 187 -0.09 -9.41 -14.36
N GLU A 188 1.23 -9.41 -14.54
CA GLU A 188 1.99 -8.26 -15.04
C GLU A 188 1.62 -7.95 -16.50
N LYS A 189 1.87 -6.71 -16.95
CA LYS A 189 1.62 -6.25 -18.34
C LYS A 189 0.22 -6.54 -18.88
N THR A 190 -0.76 -6.67 -18.02
CA THR A 190 -2.10 -7.14 -18.37
C THR A 190 -3.11 -6.03 -18.14
N ARG A 191 -4.06 -5.89 -19.08
CA ARG A 191 -5.14 -4.89 -18.96
C ARG A 191 -6.30 -5.42 -18.13
N TYR A 192 -6.66 -4.67 -17.10
CA TYR A 192 -7.83 -4.93 -16.26
C TYR A 192 -8.84 -3.81 -16.37
N ALA A 193 -10.12 -4.14 -16.13
CA ALA A 193 -11.20 -3.20 -15.93
C ALA A 193 -11.69 -3.31 -14.49
N VAL A 194 -11.75 -2.18 -13.79
CA VAL A 194 -12.55 -2.06 -12.57
C VAL A 194 -13.97 -1.75 -12.99
N VAL A 195 -14.93 -2.51 -12.48
CA VAL A 195 -16.34 -2.44 -12.84
C VAL A 195 -17.15 -2.25 -11.56
N LEU A 196 -17.75 -1.08 -11.41
CA LEU A 196 -18.79 -0.81 -10.41
C LEU A 196 -20.14 -1.09 -11.06
N THR A 197 -20.93 -1.98 -10.47
CA THR A 197 -22.25 -2.33 -10.98
C THR A 197 -23.34 -1.48 -10.33
N LYS A 198 -24.55 -1.51 -10.90
CA LYS A 198 -25.75 -0.92 -10.30
C LYS A 198 -26.22 -1.62 -9.02
N ARG A 199 -25.59 -2.74 -8.64
CA ARG A 199 -25.82 -3.40 -7.34
C ARG A 199 -25.12 -2.67 -6.20
N LEU A 200 -24.06 -1.93 -6.49
CA LEU A 200 -23.44 -1.05 -5.51
C LEU A 200 -24.38 0.14 -5.27
N ARG A 201 -24.89 0.27 -4.05
CA ARG A 201 -25.91 1.27 -3.69
C ARG A 201 -25.39 2.29 -2.69
N GLY A 202 -25.95 3.49 -2.77
CA GLY A 202 -25.89 4.49 -1.72
C GLY A 202 -26.71 4.06 -0.50
N ILE A 203 -26.50 4.73 0.64
CA ILE A 203 -27.35 4.56 1.82
C ILE A 203 -28.81 4.99 1.58
N ASP A 204 -29.07 5.74 0.50
CA ASP A 204 -30.39 6.09 0.00
C ASP A 204 -31.07 4.96 -0.79
N GLY A 205 -30.36 3.84 -0.98
CA GLY A 205 -30.82 2.67 -1.75
C GLY A 205 -30.68 2.84 -3.26
N GLU A 206 -30.23 3.99 -3.76
CA GLU A 206 -30.04 4.22 -5.19
C GLU A 206 -28.71 3.63 -5.68
N PRO A 207 -28.64 3.08 -6.90
CA PRO A 207 -27.37 2.66 -7.48
C PRO A 207 -26.37 3.81 -7.58
N VAL A 208 -25.09 3.51 -7.36
CA VAL A 208 -24.00 4.45 -7.68
C VAL A 208 -24.03 4.82 -9.17
N ARG A 209 -23.45 5.98 -9.51
CA ARG A 209 -23.54 6.55 -10.85
C ARG A 209 -22.19 7.06 -11.31
N SER A 210 -21.95 7.02 -12.61
CA SER A 210 -20.75 7.63 -13.18
C SER A 210 -20.75 9.16 -12.95
N PRO A 211 -19.57 9.76 -12.70
CA PRO A 211 -19.41 11.22 -12.77
C PRO A 211 -19.52 11.77 -14.21
N PHE A 212 -19.59 10.90 -15.22
CA PHE A 212 -19.78 11.27 -16.62
C PHE A 212 -21.20 10.92 -17.10
N ALA A 213 -21.58 11.45 -18.26
CA ALA A 213 -22.86 11.11 -18.91
C ALA A 213 -22.96 9.64 -19.36
N THR A 214 -21.82 8.94 -19.40
CA THR A 214 -21.66 7.54 -19.81
C THR A 214 -20.96 6.75 -18.70
N ILE A 215 -20.99 5.42 -18.76
CA ILE A 215 -20.37 4.55 -17.74
C ILE A 215 -18.84 4.65 -17.65
N ASN A 216 -18.17 5.39 -18.53
CA ASN A 216 -16.72 5.60 -18.50
C ASN A 216 -16.37 6.93 -19.18
N HIS A 217 -15.17 7.43 -18.94
CA HIS A 217 -14.64 8.57 -19.67
C HIS A 217 -14.34 8.19 -21.14
N ALA A 218 -14.65 9.07 -22.11
CA ALA A 218 -14.55 8.76 -23.54
C ALA A 218 -13.17 8.27 -24.01
N ARG A 219 -12.07 8.75 -23.39
CA ARG A 219 -10.70 8.28 -23.67
C ARG A 219 -10.46 6.80 -23.34
N GLN A 220 -11.38 6.15 -22.63
CA GLN A 220 -11.28 4.76 -22.20
C GLN A 220 -12.09 3.81 -23.08
N ASN A 221 -12.84 4.30 -24.07
CA ASN A 221 -13.71 3.47 -24.91
C ASN A 221 -12.95 2.31 -25.58
N ASP A 222 -11.83 2.62 -26.23
CA ASP A 222 -11.01 1.59 -26.92
C ASP A 222 -10.40 0.61 -25.93
N ALA A 223 -9.96 1.10 -24.77
CA ALA A 223 -9.34 0.26 -23.74
C ALA A 223 -10.35 -0.71 -23.11
N LEU A 224 -11.62 -0.32 -23.03
CA LEU A 224 -12.72 -1.11 -22.46
C LEU A 224 -13.53 -1.89 -23.51
N ALA A 225 -13.16 -1.85 -24.79
CA ALA A 225 -13.94 -2.45 -25.87
C ALA A 225 -14.16 -3.97 -25.72
N ALA A 226 -13.26 -4.67 -25.01
CA ALA A 226 -13.37 -6.10 -24.73
C ALA A 226 -14.31 -6.43 -23.56
N LEU A 227 -14.62 -5.47 -22.68
CA LEU A 227 -15.40 -5.70 -21.46
C LEU A 227 -16.77 -6.37 -21.72
N PRO A 228 -17.58 -5.95 -22.72
CA PRO A 228 -18.88 -6.59 -22.96
C PRO A 228 -18.81 -8.09 -23.29
N GLN A 229 -17.66 -8.58 -23.77
CA GLN A 229 -17.48 -9.99 -24.12
C GLN A 229 -17.36 -10.89 -22.90
N VAL A 230 -17.01 -10.33 -21.73
CA VAL A 230 -16.71 -11.09 -20.51
C VAL A 230 -17.73 -10.89 -19.40
N LEU A 231 -18.53 -9.82 -19.43
CA LEU A 231 -19.56 -9.50 -18.41
C LEU A 231 -20.55 -10.65 -18.18
N GLY A 232 -20.94 -11.37 -19.24
CA GLY A 232 -21.92 -12.45 -19.15
C GLY A 232 -21.51 -13.59 -18.23
N ARG A 233 -20.20 -13.79 -17.97
CA ARG A 233 -19.70 -14.78 -17.01
C ARG A 233 -20.15 -14.49 -15.57
N TYR A 234 -20.40 -13.23 -15.26
CA TYR A 234 -20.80 -12.75 -13.93
C TYR A 234 -22.30 -12.40 -13.85
N GLY A 235 -23.09 -12.86 -14.83
CA GLY A 235 -24.51 -12.54 -14.90
C GLY A 235 -24.79 -11.05 -15.15
N LEU A 236 -23.84 -10.34 -15.78
CA LEU A 236 -23.92 -8.92 -16.07
C LEU A 236 -24.08 -8.66 -17.57
N THR A 237 -24.78 -7.58 -17.87
CA THR A 237 -24.79 -6.91 -19.18
C THR A 237 -24.14 -5.53 -19.05
N ILE A 238 -23.90 -4.86 -20.18
CA ILE A 238 -23.37 -3.49 -20.16
C ILE A 238 -24.33 -2.51 -19.45
N ASP A 239 -25.63 -2.80 -19.48
CA ASP A 239 -26.65 -1.99 -18.82
C ASP A 239 -26.61 -2.15 -17.30
N ASP A 240 -25.95 -3.18 -16.76
CA ASP A 240 -25.78 -3.37 -15.31
C ASP A 240 -24.56 -2.61 -14.77
N VAL A 241 -23.70 -2.08 -15.64
CA VAL A 241 -22.53 -1.31 -15.25
C VAL A 241 -22.94 0.12 -14.88
N ALA A 242 -22.52 0.58 -13.70
CA ALA A 242 -22.70 1.95 -13.24
C ALA A 242 -21.51 2.83 -13.62
N PHE A 243 -20.29 2.30 -13.44
CA PHE A 243 -19.06 2.97 -13.81
C PHE A 243 -17.93 1.96 -14.06
N ALA A 244 -17.08 2.21 -15.04
CA ALA A 244 -15.91 1.38 -15.32
C ALA A 244 -14.72 2.20 -15.80
N TRP A 245 -13.52 1.74 -15.44
CA TRP A 245 -12.26 2.23 -16.00
C TRP A 245 -11.25 1.09 -16.10
N SER A 246 -10.28 1.28 -16.98
CA SER A 246 -9.19 0.35 -17.23
C SER A 246 -7.87 0.87 -16.68
N PHE A 247 -7.04 -0.08 -16.27
CA PHE A 247 -5.64 0.12 -15.96
C PHE A 247 -4.82 -1.04 -16.52
N THR A 248 -3.50 -0.87 -16.56
CA THR A 248 -2.57 -1.90 -17.03
C THR A 248 -1.50 -2.08 -15.99
N THR A 249 -1.23 -3.32 -15.59
CA THR A 249 -0.19 -3.65 -14.61
C THR A 249 1.20 -3.47 -15.23
N GLN A 250 2.17 -3.08 -14.41
CA GLN A 250 3.56 -2.86 -14.82
C GLN A 250 4.29 -4.18 -15.08
N SER A 251 5.48 -4.13 -15.69
CA SER A 251 6.42 -5.23 -15.69
C SER A 251 7.10 -5.35 -14.32
N VAL A 252 6.91 -6.46 -13.60
CA VAL A 252 7.52 -6.64 -12.25
C VAL A 252 8.61 -7.70 -12.24
N THR A 253 8.67 -8.56 -13.25
CA THR A 253 9.67 -9.63 -13.33
C THR A 253 10.61 -9.51 -14.53
N ASP A 254 10.43 -8.50 -15.40
CA ASP A 254 11.20 -8.33 -16.62
C ASP A 254 12.70 -8.23 -16.36
N GLU A 255 13.12 -7.41 -15.41
CA GLU A 255 14.54 -7.24 -15.08
C GLU A 255 15.15 -8.53 -14.55
N LEU A 256 14.41 -9.28 -13.72
CA LEU A 256 14.85 -10.57 -13.21
C LEU A 256 14.95 -11.61 -14.32
N LYS A 257 14.00 -11.61 -15.27
CA LYS A 257 14.04 -12.47 -16.46
C LYS A 257 15.26 -12.15 -17.32
N LEU A 258 15.56 -10.87 -17.56
CA LEU A 258 16.76 -10.47 -18.29
C LEU A 258 18.05 -10.94 -17.61
N VAL A 259 18.10 -10.91 -16.27
CA VAL A 259 19.24 -11.43 -15.50
C VAL A 259 19.35 -12.95 -15.65
N VAL A 260 18.24 -13.68 -15.53
CA VAL A 260 18.21 -15.14 -15.72
C VAL A 260 18.64 -15.51 -17.14
N ASP A 261 18.16 -14.80 -18.15
CA ASP A 261 18.58 -14.98 -19.54
C ASP A 261 20.10 -14.75 -19.67
N GLY A 262 20.63 -13.70 -19.02
CA GLY A 262 22.07 -13.43 -18.97
C GLY A 262 22.92 -14.53 -18.34
N ILE A 263 22.43 -15.14 -17.25
CA ILE A 263 23.06 -16.32 -16.61
C ILE A 263 23.08 -17.52 -17.55
N ASN A 264 22.08 -17.63 -18.43
CA ASN A 264 22.00 -18.68 -19.46
C ASN A 264 22.74 -18.32 -20.76
N GLY A 265 23.43 -17.17 -20.81
CA GLY A 265 24.20 -16.72 -21.97
C GLY A 265 23.36 -16.05 -23.05
N GLU A 266 22.14 -15.61 -22.72
CA GLU A 266 21.20 -14.97 -23.65
C GLU A 266 20.99 -13.48 -23.33
N GLY A 267 20.50 -12.74 -24.32
CA GLY A 267 20.07 -11.35 -24.13
C GLY A 267 21.19 -10.34 -23.83
N PRO A 268 20.81 -9.12 -23.37
CA PRO A 268 21.75 -8.02 -23.12
C PRO A 268 22.78 -8.29 -22.01
N PHE A 269 22.50 -9.27 -21.14
CA PHE A 269 23.34 -9.65 -20.02
C PHE A 269 24.10 -10.98 -20.25
N SER A 270 24.23 -11.44 -21.49
CA SER A 270 24.92 -12.70 -21.81
C SER A 270 26.37 -12.76 -21.31
N TRP A 271 27.00 -11.60 -21.12
CA TRP A 271 28.34 -11.46 -20.53
C TRP A 271 28.44 -11.98 -19.08
N ILE A 272 27.32 -12.06 -18.34
CA ILE A 272 27.30 -12.62 -16.97
C ILE A 272 27.82 -14.05 -16.96
N THR A 273 27.54 -14.83 -18.01
CA THR A 273 28.00 -16.23 -18.11
C THR A 273 29.54 -16.33 -18.09
N ASP A 274 30.24 -15.35 -18.66
CA ASP A 274 31.69 -15.31 -18.72
C ASP A 274 32.32 -14.73 -17.45
N GLU A 275 31.69 -13.72 -16.83
CA GLU A 275 32.23 -13.03 -15.65
C GLU A 275 31.85 -13.70 -14.31
N VAL A 276 30.66 -14.29 -14.24
CA VAL A 276 30.11 -14.99 -13.07
C VAL A 276 29.62 -16.36 -13.51
N PRO A 277 30.53 -17.28 -13.86
CA PRO A 277 30.12 -18.61 -14.30
C PRO A 277 29.29 -19.30 -13.21
N PRO A 278 28.25 -20.09 -13.55
CA PRO A 278 27.42 -20.83 -12.59
C PRO A 278 28.15 -22.02 -11.97
N GLU A 279 29.46 -21.89 -11.77
CA GLU A 279 30.34 -22.82 -11.09
C GLU A 279 30.70 -22.22 -9.74
N LEU A 280 30.43 -22.97 -8.67
CA LEU A 280 30.97 -22.69 -7.35
C LEU A 280 32.49 -22.93 -7.40
N SER A 281 33.23 -21.90 -7.75
CA SER A 281 34.70 -21.97 -7.87
C SER A 281 35.38 -22.04 -6.50
N ASN A 282 34.86 -21.33 -5.50
CA ASN A 282 35.27 -21.42 -4.10
C ASN A 282 34.07 -21.10 -3.20
N ILE A 283 33.85 -21.91 -2.16
CA ILE A 283 33.10 -21.45 -0.99
C ILE A 283 34.10 -20.67 -0.17
N ALA A 284 33.94 -19.34 -0.10
CA ALA A 284 34.69 -18.55 0.85
C ALA A 284 34.29 -19.04 2.24
N ASP A 285 35.21 -19.77 2.90
CA ASP A 285 35.12 -19.92 4.33
C ASP A 285 35.36 -18.51 4.87
N PHE A 286 34.30 -17.84 5.34
CA PHE A 286 34.42 -16.58 6.05
C PHE A 286 35.03 -16.86 7.44
N GLU A 287 36.12 -17.62 7.50
CA GLU A 287 37.01 -17.65 8.62
C GLU A 287 37.71 -16.30 8.63
N VAL A 288 37.19 -15.36 9.41
CA VAL A 288 37.95 -14.21 9.85
C VAL A 288 39.00 -14.76 10.84
N PRO A 289 40.27 -14.93 10.46
CA PRO A 289 41.23 -15.69 11.27
C PRO A 289 41.50 -15.00 12.62
N ALA A 290 41.25 -13.69 12.68
CA ALA A 290 41.32 -12.87 13.89
C ALA A 290 40.12 -13.03 14.85
N LEU A 291 39.10 -13.82 14.50
CA LEU A 291 37.92 -14.07 15.33
C LEU A 291 37.88 -15.46 15.96
N GLY A 292 38.57 -16.46 15.39
CA GLY A 292 38.51 -17.86 15.85
C GLY A 292 37.11 -18.46 15.70
N LEU A 293 36.95 -19.53 14.90
CA LEU A 293 35.68 -20.23 14.64
C LEU A 293 34.46 -19.28 14.63
N GLY A 294 34.45 -18.38 13.65
CA GLY A 294 33.68 -17.14 13.65
C GLY A 294 32.17 -17.32 13.66
N ASN A 295 31.50 -16.53 14.49
CA ASN A 295 30.06 -16.30 14.42
C ASN A 295 29.78 -15.26 13.31
N PRO A 296 29.06 -15.61 12.23
CA PRO A 296 28.82 -14.73 11.08
C PRO A 296 27.91 -13.52 11.39
N ARG A 297 27.45 -13.37 12.65
CA ARG A 297 26.59 -12.27 13.09
C ARG A 297 27.35 -11.14 13.81
N ILE A 298 28.68 -11.22 13.93
CA ILE A 298 29.47 -10.24 14.68
C ILE A 298 30.49 -9.58 13.75
N VAL A 299 30.23 -8.32 13.38
CA VAL A 299 31.23 -7.46 12.75
C VAL A 299 31.98 -6.72 13.85
N LYS A 300 33.31 -6.85 13.90
CA LYS A 300 34.14 -6.05 14.81
C LYS A 300 34.14 -4.60 14.32
N PHE A 301 33.95 -3.65 15.24
CA PHE A 301 33.94 -2.21 14.93
C PHE A 301 35.20 -1.72 14.20
N SER A 302 36.35 -2.39 14.41
CA SER A 302 37.60 -2.10 13.69
C SER A 302 37.55 -2.38 12.19
N GLU A 303 36.64 -3.23 11.70
CA GLU A 303 36.42 -3.45 10.26
C GLU A 303 35.40 -2.48 9.66
N ILE A 304 34.64 -1.76 10.52
CA ILE A 304 33.79 -0.64 10.10
C ILE A 304 34.64 0.62 9.87
N ASP A 305 35.81 0.72 10.50
CA ASP A 305 36.74 1.84 10.36
C ASP A 305 37.20 2.05 8.90
N ASP A 306 37.41 0.95 8.16
CA ASP A 306 37.78 1.00 6.73
C ASP A 306 36.61 1.51 5.85
N LEU A 307 35.37 1.16 6.20
CA LEU A 307 34.16 1.66 5.54
C LEU A 307 33.88 3.14 5.86
N LEU A 308 34.17 3.57 7.09
CA LEU A 308 34.07 4.98 7.50
C LEU A 308 35.10 5.86 6.79
N ASN A 309 36.29 5.34 6.50
CA ASN A 309 37.28 6.04 5.68
C ASN A 309 36.80 6.26 4.22
N ILE A 310 36.02 5.32 3.67
CA ILE A 310 35.38 5.49 2.35
C ILE A 310 34.25 6.52 2.42
N ALA A 311 33.46 6.55 3.50
CA ALA A 311 32.44 7.57 3.70
C ALA A 311 33.04 8.99 3.86
N ALA A 312 34.18 9.10 4.55
CA ALA A 312 34.94 10.34 4.66
C ALA A 312 35.47 10.81 3.29
N LEU A 313 35.88 9.87 2.42
CA LEU A 313 36.28 10.15 1.04
C LEU A 313 35.11 10.67 0.19
N LEU A 314 33.90 10.11 0.37
CA LEU A 314 32.69 10.55 -0.32
C LEU A 314 32.21 11.95 0.13
N LEU A 315 32.35 12.26 1.43
CA LEU A 315 32.14 13.61 1.97
C LEU A 315 33.12 14.64 1.37
N PHE A 316 34.37 14.23 1.13
CA PHE A 316 35.40 15.05 0.48
C PHE A 316 35.02 15.46 -0.95
N ILE A 317 34.45 14.53 -1.73
CA ILE A 317 34.07 14.74 -3.12
C ILE A 317 32.75 15.51 -3.24
N GLY A 318 31.80 15.30 -2.31
CA GLY A 318 30.47 15.90 -2.36
C GLY A 318 30.33 17.30 -1.77
N PHE A 319 31.15 17.68 -0.78
CA PHE A 319 30.95 18.91 0.01
C PHE A 319 32.12 19.91 -0.06
N GLY A 320 33.15 19.66 -0.85
CA GLY A 320 34.20 20.66 -1.14
C GLY A 320 35.07 21.05 0.06
N VAL A 321 35.25 20.15 1.03
CA VAL A 321 36.14 20.36 2.19
C VAL A 321 37.59 20.21 1.71
N THR A 322 38.43 21.25 1.87
CA THR A 322 39.78 21.30 1.31
C THR A 322 40.91 21.03 2.30
N ASP A 323 40.61 20.83 3.60
CA ASP A 323 41.63 20.63 4.63
C ASP A 323 41.27 19.47 5.58
N PHE A 324 42.18 18.50 5.70
CA PHE A 324 42.01 17.28 6.50
C PHE A 324 42.16 17.53 8.02
N ALA A 325 42.66 18.69 8.44
CA ALA A 325 42.94 18.99 9.83
C ALA A 325 41.68 19.30 10.69
N ASP A 326 40.56 19.67 10.08
CA ASP A 326 39.30 20.02 10.78
C ASP A 326 38.32 18.84 10.93
N ILE A 327 38.62 17.69 10.30
CA ILE A 327 37.81 16.47 10.34
C ILE A 327 37.72 15.81 11.75
N PRO A 328 38.74 15.86 12.63
CA PRO A 328 38.67 15.11 13.90
C PRO A 328 37.53 15.54 14.81
N ALA A 329 37.19 16.83 14.89
CA ALA A 329 36.22 17.31 15.88
C ALA A 329 34.76 16.99 15.51
N GLN A 330 34.38 17.13 14.24
CA GLN A 330 33.00 16.88 13.79
C GLN A 330 32.70 15.39 13.69
N VAL A 331 33.67 14.58 13.24
CA VAL A 331 33.54 13.12 13.20
C VAL A 331 33.55 12.55 14.63
N THR A 332 34.37 13.07 15.55
CA THR A 332 34.33 12.65 16.96
C THR A 332 33.01 13.03 17.63
N ALA A 333 32.45 14.22 17.35
CA ALA A 333 31.15 14.63 17.89
C ALA A 333 30.00 13.78 17.34
N LEU A 334 30.04 13.41 16.06
CA LEU A 334 29.09 12.49 15.45
C LEU A 334 29.20 11.10 16.11
N LEU A 335 30.42 10.56 16.22
CA LEU A 335 30.70 9.26 16.84
C LEU A 335 30.35 9.22 18.33
N ASP A 336 30.57 10.30 19.08
CA ASP A 336 30.14 10.42 20.49
C ASP A 336 28.61 10.51 20.61
N GLY A 337 27.92 11.11 19.64
CA GLY A 337 26.45 11.11 19.57
C GLY A 337 25.86 9.70 19.36
N TYR A 338 26.58 8.80 18.70
CA TYR A 338 26.18 7.41 18.48
C TYR A 338 26.63 6.44 19.61
N LYS A 339 27.41 6.90 20.60
CA LYS A 339 27.83 6.07 21.75
C LYS A 339 26.70 5.73 22.72
N SER A 340 25.54 6.38 22.59
CA SER A 340 24.35 6.15 23.42
C SER A 340 23.11 5.98 22.56
N LEU A 341 23.11 4.95 21.70
CA LEU A 341 21.87 4.35 21.22
C LEU A 341 21.57 3.16 22.13
N ASP A 342 20.68 3.41 23.08
CA ASP A 342 20.05 2.37 23.89
C ASP A 342 18.93 1.76 23.03
N TYR A 343 19.11 0.52 22.60
CA TYR A 343 18.06 -0.24 21.93
C TYR A 343 17.25 -0.94 23.02
N LEU A 344 16.09 -0.37 23.37
CA LEU A 344 14.98 -1.14 23.93
C LEU A 344 14.01 -1.51 22.81
#